data_AF-A0A2E0UHV7-F1
#
_entry.id   AF-A0A2E0UHV7-F1
#
_cell.length_a   1.000
_cell.length_b   1.000
_cell.length_c   1.000
_cell.angle_alpha   90.00
_cell.angle_beta   90.00
_cell.angle_gamma   90.00
#
_symmetry.space_group_name_H-M   'P 1'
#
loop_
_entity.id
_entity.type
_entity.pdbx_description
1 polymer ?
#
loop_
_entity_poly.entity_id
_entity_poly.type
_entity_poly.pdbx_seq_one_letter_code
_entity_poly.pdbx_strand_id
1 'polypeptide(L)'
;MKTAPGILVLLFTAAVAYAQTDVKICYTPEETYQTMTGWAATPFAGGSEYWFQGYKDTLFQLAIDDLGITRLRLEVRAGAENSRDYYQEYKDGTIPYQTWRENRYATVNDNDNPYSIDWNGFNFTELDHDIEHLVLPFKQRVEARGEPFHLNVCYVAFTGQIAGGEYHHSEAAEYAEFVLAAHIHMQQKYGLIPDTWEIILEPDNSHEWTGKQIGNAIVHAANRLDANGWIPRFVAPSTTSMSNANSYFDQL
;
A
#
# COMPACT_ATOMS: atom_id res chain seq x y z
N MET A 1 76.95 -29.40 -52.96
CA MET A 1 76.24 -28.49 -52.04
C MET A 1 75.16 -29.30 -51.33
N LYS A 2 75.33 -29.57 -50.03
CA LYS A 2 74.40 -30.38 -49.23
C LYS A 2 73.44 -29.44 -48.50
N THR A 3 72.16 -29.57 -48.78
CA THR A 3 71.05 -28.90 -48.09
C THR A 3 70.79 -29.58 -46.75
N ALA A 4 70.72 -28.79 -45.67
CA ALA A 4 70.34 -29.27 -44.34
C ALA A 4 68.80 -29.31 -44.23
N PRO A 5 68.19 -30.37 -43.65
CA PRO A 5 66.76 -30.37 -43.40
C PRO A 5 66.45 -29.60 -42.12
N GLY A 6 65.57 -28.61 -42.22
CA GLY A 6 65.01 -27.89 -41.07
C GLY A 6 63.99 -28.76 -40.33
N ILE A 7 64.12 -28.83 -39.00
CA ILE A 7 63.13 -29.45 -38.11
C ILE A 7 62.05 -28.42 -37.82
N LEU A 8 60.82 -28.70 -38.25
CA LEU A 8 59.63 -27.94 -37.87
C LEU A 8 59.12 -28.48 -36.53
N VAL A 9 59.22 -27.68 -35.47
CA VAL A 9 58.61 -28.01 -34.17
C VAL A 9 57.17 -27.47 -34.18
N LEU A 10 56.20 -28.37 -34.23
CA LEU A 10 54.79 -28.06 -34.01
C LEU A 10 54.51 -28.07 -32.50
N LEU A 11 54.42 -26.88 -31.90
CA LEU A 11 53.90 -26.70 -30.55
C LEU A 11 52.37 -26.83 -30.59
N PHE A 12 51.85 -27.98 -30.17
CA PHE A 12 50.43 -28.12 -29.84
C PHE A 12 50.18 -27.47 -28.48
N THR A 13 49.64 -26.26 -28.47
CA THR A 13 48.97 -25.70 -27.28
C THR A 13 47.63 -26.41 -27.13
N ALA A 14 47.55 -27.38 -26.22
CA ALA A 14 46.27 -27.92 -25.78
C ALA A 14 45.52 -26.82 -25.03
N ALA A 15 44.44 -26.30 -25.61
CA ALA A 15 43.51 -25.45 -24.89
C ALA A 15 42.84 -26.31 -23.81
N VAL A 16 43.14 -26.05 -22.54
CA VAL A 16 42.43 -26.67 -21.41
C VAL A 16 41.05 -26.02 -21.35
N ALA A 17 40.04 -26.69 -21.92
CA ALA A 17 38.66 -26.32 -21.69
C ALA A 17 38.31 -26.68 -20.25
N TYR A 18 38.09 -25.68 -19.39
CA TYR A 18 37.48 -25.91 -18.09
C TYR A 18 36.04 -26.40 -18.34
N ALA A 19 35.71 -27.60 -17.91
CA ALA A 19 34.33 -28.06 -17.87
C ALA A 19 33.53 -27.09 -16.99
N GLN A 20 32.56 -26.38 -17.57
CA GLN A 20 31.57 -25.67 -16.77
C GLN A 20 30.85 -26.70 -15.92
N THR A 21 30.94 -26.57 -14.60
CA THR A 21 30.08 -27.33 -13.70
C THR A 21 28.64 -26.94 -13.99
N ASP A 22 27.82 -27.88 -14.46
CA ASP A 22 26.39 -27.65 -14.70
C ASP A 22 25.74 -27.11 -13.43
N VAL A 23 25.25 -25.87 -13.49
CA VAL A 23 24.43 -25.30 -12.41
C VAL A 23 23.06 -25.95 -12.48
N LYS A 24 22.73 -26.75 -11.46
CA LYS A 24 21.42 -27.43 -11.35
C LYS A 24 20.56 -26.73 -10.31
N ILE A 25 19.35 -26.34 -10.72
CA ILE A 25 18.28 -25.91 -9.82
C ILE A 25 17.38 -27.12 -9.60
N CYS A 26 17.24 -27.56 -8.36
CA CYS A 26 16.40 -28.68 -7.96
C CYS A 26 15.21 -28.17 -7.13
N TYR A 27 14.05 -28.80 -7.32
CA TYR A 27 12.83 -28.51 -6.57
C TYR A 27 12.30 -29.82 -5.97
N THR A 28 11.91 -29.79 -4.69
CA THR A 28 11.35 -30.93 -3.96
C THR A 28 9.85 -30.69 -3.76
N PRO A 29 8.95 -31.34 -4.52
CA PRO A 29 7.52 -31.06 -4.47
C PRO A 29 6.85 -31.41 -3.13
N GLU A 30 7.47 -32.25 -2.31
CA GLU A 30 6.98 -32.62 -0.98
C GLU A 30 7.33 -31.57 0.10
N GLU A 31 8.26 -30.66 -0.19
CA GLU A 31 8.59 -29.55 0.71
C GLU A 31 7.64 -28.37 0.46
N THR A 32 6.85 -28.02 1.47
CA THR A 32 5.92 -26.90 1.42
C THR A 32 6.34 -25.79 2.37
N TYR A 33 6.04 -24.55 1.98
CA TYR A 33 6.32 -23.33 2.74
C TYR A 33 5.02 -22.51 2.88
N GLN A 34 5.11 -21.18 2.83
CA GLN A 34 3.95 -20.30 2.89
C GLN A 34 3.04 -20.44 1.67
N THR A 35 1.74 -20.20 1.87
CA THR A 35 0.77 -20.04 0.79
C THR A 35 0.82 -18.62 0.25
N MET A 36 1.08 -18.48 -1.05
CA MET A 36 0.96 -17.19 -1.74
C MET A 36 -0.51 -16.92 -2.05
N THR A 37 -1.07 -15.85 -1.47
CA THR A 37 -2.49 -15.49 -1.62
C THR A 37 -2.77 -14.55 -2.79
N GLY A 38 -1.72 -14.13 -3.51
CA GLY A 38 -1.82 -13.31 -4.72
C GLY A 38 -0.82 -12.15 -4.71
N TRP A 39 -0.87 -11.36 -5.77
CA TRP A 39 -0.03 -10.18 -5.98
C TRP A 39 -0.90 -8.91 -5.90
N ALA A 40 -0.32 -7.83 -5.38
CA ALA A 40 -1.03 -6.57 -5.20
C ALA A 40 -0.35 -5.44 -5.97
N ALA A 41 -1.15 -4.50 -6.47
CA ALA A 41 -0.67 -3.22 -6.97
C ALA A 41 -1.13 -2.08 -6.05
N THR A 42 -0.38 -0.98 -6.04
CA THR A 42 -0.82 0.27 -5.43
C THR A 42 -1.53 1.14 -6.48
N PRO A 43 -2.59 1.88 -6.13
CA PRO A 43 -3.26 2.85 -6.99
C PRO A 43 -2.43 4.09 -7.30
N PHE A 44 -1.11 4.07 -7.07
CA PHE A 44 -0.15 5.06 -7.59
C PHE A 44 0.06 4.94 -9.12
N ALA A 45 -0.95 4.44 -9.83
CA ALA A 45 -1.06 4.30 -11.27
C ALA A 45 -1.25 5.65 -11.99
N GLY A 46 -0.85 6.75 -11.35
CA GLY A 46 -1.09 8.11 -11.82
C GLY A 46 -2.55 8.54 -11.78
N GLY A 47 -3.40 7.98 -10.90
CA GLY A 47 -4.84 8.31 -10.86
C GLY A 47 -5.16 9.80 -10.75
N SER A 48 -4.30 10.57 -10.09
CA SER A 48 -4.39 12.03 -9.96
C SER A 48 -3.82 12.81 -11.15
N GLU A 49 -3.16 12.14 -12.10
CA GLU A 49 -2.51 12.76 -13.27
C GLU A 49 -3.52 13.03 -14.39
N TYR A 50 -3.40 14.18 -15.03
CA TYR A 50 -4.26 14.59 -16.15
C TYR A 50 -4.30 13.54 -17.29
N TRP A 51 -3.21 12.81 -17.50
CA TRP A 51 -3.09 11.81 -18.57
C TRP A 51 -3.63 10.42 -18.22
N PHE A 52 -4.07 10.19 -16.98
CA PHE A 52 -4.51 8.87 -16.53
C PHE A 52 -5.57 8.26 -17.44
N GLN A 53 -6.56 9.05 -17.85
CA GLN A 53 -7.63 8.61 -18.75
C GLN A 53 -7.10 8.10 -20.11
N GLY A 54 -5.93 8.58 -20.55
CA GLY A 54 -5.33 8.18 -21.82
C GLY A 54 -4.68 6.80 -21.82
N TYR A 55 -4.35 6.23 -20.66
CA TYR A 55 -3.66 4.93 -20.58
C TYR A 55 -4.28 3.94 -19.57
N LYS A 56 -5.28 4.35 -18.78
CA LYS A 56 -5.88 3.49 -17.74
C LYS A 56 -6.35 2.13 -18.25
N ASP A 57 -6.93 2.07 -19.45
CA ASP A 57 -7.51 0.83 -19.99
C ASP A 57 -6.41 -0.16 -20.38
N THR A 58 -5.33 0.34 -20.98
CA THR A 58 -4.12 -0.46 -21.28
C THR A 58 -3.44 -0.90 -19.99
N LEU A 59 -3.33 0.00 -19.00
CA LEU A 59 -2.78 -0.36 -17.70
C LEU A 59 -3.58 -1.49 -17.04
N PHE A 60 -4.90 -1.37 -16.99
CA PHE A 60 -5.76 -2.40 -16.39
C PHE A 60 -5.73 -3.70 -17.19
N GLN A 61 -5.64 -3.64 -18.52
CA GLN A 61 -5.40 -4.84 -19.32
C GLN A 61 -4.10 -5.53 -18.92
N LEU A 62 -2.97 -4.81 -18.88
CA LEU A 62 -1.68 -5.41 -18.54
C LEU A 62 -1.65 -5.93 -17.09
N ALA A 63 -2.13 -5.14 -16.14
CA ALA A 63 -2.12 -5.50 -14.73
C ALA A 63 -3.07 -6.66 -14.43
N ILE A 64 -4.29 -6.62 -14.95
CA ILE A 64 -5.30 -7.62 -14.63
C ILE A 64 -5.14 -8.79 -15.59
N ASP A 65 -5.35 -8.58 -16.89
CA ASP A 65 -5.47 -9.64 -17.90
C ASP A 65 -4.16 -10.39 -18.16
N ASP A 66 -3.05 -9.68 -18.23
CA ASP A 66 -1.77 -10.31 -18.56
C ASP A 66 -1.03 -10.79 -17.30
N LEU A 67 -1.06 -10.01 -16.21
CA LEU A 67 -0.30 -10.30 -14.98
C LEU A 67 -1.13 -11.00 -13.88
N GLY A 68 -2.46 -11.03 -13.98
CA GLY A 68 -3.32 -11.67 -12.99
C GLY A 68 -3.40 -10.94 -11.65
N ILE A 69 -3.20 -9.62 -11.61
CA ILE A 69 -3.32 -8.85 -10.38
C ILE A 69 -4.81 -8.72 -10.00
N THR A 70 -5.17 -9.23 -8.83
CA THR A 70 -6.55 -9.20 -8.30
C THR A 70 -6.67 -8.41 -6.99
N ARG A 71 -5.59 -7.77 -6.55
CA ARG A 71 -5.52 -7.08 -5.26
C ARG A 71 -5.02 -5.65 -5.42
N LEU A 72 -5.66 -4.70 -4.75
CA LEU A 72 -5.21 -3.31 -4.67
C LEU A 72 -4.94 -2.88 -3.22
N ARG A 73 -3.92 -2.04 -3.03
CA ARG A 73 -3.61 -1.36 -1.77
C ARG A 73 -3.94 0.13 -1.85
N LEU A 74 -5.16 0.51 -1.50
CA LEU A 74 -5.67 1.89 -1.51
C LEU A 74 -5.14 2.71 -0.33
N GLU A 75 -4.65 3.91 -0.56
CA GLU A 75 -4.25 4.81 0.53
C GLU A 75 -5.43 5.64 1.03
N VAL A 76 -5.47 5.87 2.34
CA VAL A 76 -6.26 6.93 2.97
C VAL A 76 -5.34 7.74 3.87
N ARG A 77 -5.30 9.06 3.67
CA ARG A 77 -4.37 9.93 4.41
C ARG A 77 -5.01 10.45 5.69
N ALA A 78 -4.19 10.64 6.72
CA ALA A 78 -4.64 11.14 8.01
C ALA A 78 -5.40 12.47 7.92
N GLY A 79 -4.98 13.38 7.04
CA GLY A 79 -5.63 14.68 6.87
C GLY A 79 -7.00 14.64 6.21
N ALA A 80 -7.57 13.46 5.94
CA ALA A 80 -8.99 13.34 5.68
C ALA A 80 -9.83 13.72 6.91
N GLU A 81 -9.30 13.60 8.13
CA GLU A 81 -9.92 14.18 9.33
C GLU A 81 -9.37 15.60 9.55
N ASN A 82 -10.13 16.58 9.05
CA ASN A 82 -9.72 17.97 9.09
C ASN A 82 -10.92 18.90 8.95
N SER A 83 -10.77 20.15 9.41
CA SER A 83 -11.77 21.21 9.20
C SER A 83 -11.92 21.66 7.75
N ARG A 84 -11.01 21.24 6.86
CA ARG A 84 -10.95 21.67 5.47
C ARG A 84 -10.60 20.50 4.55
N ASP A 85 -11.28 20.44 3.42
CA ASP A 85 -10.92 19.53 2.34
C ASP A 85 -9.76 20.09 1.51
N TYR A 86 -8.55 19.99 2.04
CA TYR A 86 -7.35 20.46 1.35
C TYR A 86 -7.14 19.78 -0.02
N TYR A 87 -7.60 18.54 -0.19
CA TYR A 87 -7.48 17.85 -1.47
C TYR A 87 -8.40 18.48 -2.51
N GLN A 88 -9.68 18.66 -2.19
CA GLN A 88 -10.65 19.29 -3.08
C GLN A 88 -10.27 20.74 -3.40
N GLU A 89 -9.85 21.53 -2.39
CA GLU A 89 -9.38 22.89 -2.62
C GLU A 89 -8.19 22.96 -3.59
N TYR A 90 -7.27 21.98 -3.52
CA TYR A 90 -6.16 21.86 -4.46
C TYR A 90 -6.66 21.47 -5.85
N LYS A 91 -7.55 20.48 -5.96
CA LYS A 91 -8.12 20.03 -7.24
C LYS A 91 -8.89 21.14 -7.96
N ASP A 92 -9.56 22.01 -7.21
CA ASP A 92 -10.26 23.18 -7.73
C ASP A 92 -9.32 24.35 -8.08
N GLY A 93 -8.03 24.25 -7.75
CA GLY A 93 -7.04 25.32 -7.95
C GLY A 93 -7.21 26.49 -6.99
N THR A 94 -7.96 26.32 -5.90
CA THR A 94 -8.15 27.34 -4.85
C THR A 94 -6.89 27.52 -4.01
N ILE A 95 -6.15 26.44 -3.78
CA ILE A 95 -4.84 26.45 -3.12
C ILE A 95 -3.77 25.80 -4.01
N PRO A 96 -2.48 26.16 -3.87
CA PRO A 96 -1.42 25.48 -4.59
C PRO A 96 -1.19 24.07 -4.03
N TYR A 97 -0.65 23.17 -4.86
CA TYR A 97 -0.25 21.81 -4.48
C TYR A 97 0.55 21.75 -3.17
N GLN A 98 1.46 22.70 -2.98
CA GLN A 98 2.31 22.74 -1.79
C GLN A 98 1.49 22.89 -0.50
N THR A 99 0.42 23.68 -0.51
CA THR A 99 -0.45 23.85 0.66
C THR A 99 -1.20 22.56 0.98
N TRP A 100 -1.72 21.84 -0.01
CA TRP A 100 -2.29 20.51 0.22
C TRP A 100 -1.25 19.53 0.76
N ARG A 101 -0.06 19.49 0.14
CA ARG A 101 1.04 18.61 0.55
C ARG A 101 1.45 18.81 2.00
N GLU A 102 1.48 20.05 2.48
CA GLU A 102 1.83 20.42 3.85
C GLU A 102 0.77 20.02 4.89
N ASN A 103 -0.49 19.86 4.48
CA ASN A 103 -1.64 19.60 5.36
C ASN A 103 -2.22 18.19 5.24
N ARG A 104 -1.87 17.41 4.20
CA ARG A 104 -2.47 16.08 3.94
C ARG A 104 -2.30 15.03 5.04
N TYR A 105 -1.45 15.29 6.04
CA TYR A 105 -1.28 14.42 7.21
C TYR A 105 -1.60 15.12 8.53
N ALA A 106 -1.84 16.44 8.51
CA ALA A 106 -2.27 17.17 9.69
C ALA A 106 -3.75 16.85 9.94
N THR A 107 -4.09 16.60 11.19
CA THR A 107 -5.44 16.24 11.62
C THR A 107 -6.06 17.38 12.43
N VAL A 108 -7.38 17.50 12.39
CA VAL A 108 -8.14 18.30 13.34
C VAL A 108 -9.19 17.37 13.93
N ASN A 109 -9.10 17.13 15.24
CA ASN A 109 -10.10 16.31 15.94
C ASN A 109 -11.50 16.86 15.65
N ASP A 110 -12.41 15.99 15.22
CA ASP A 110 -13.72 16.39 14.75
C ASP A 110 -14.60 16.93 15.89
N ASN A 111 -14.51 16.38 17.12
CA ASN A 111 -15.34 16.83 18.24
C ASN A 111 -14.83 16.53 19.69
N ASP A 112 -13.56 16.16 19.86
CA ASP A 112 -12.91 15.76 21.12
C ASP A 112 -13.55 14.53 21.80
N ASN A 113 -14.32 13.70 21.07
CA ASN A 113 -14.92 12.49 21.59
C ASN A 113 -14.82 11.33 20.58
N PRO A 114 -13.89 10.37 20.81
CA PRO A 114 -13.61 9.30 19.86
C PRO A 114 -14.78 8.33 19.67
N TYR A 115 -15.83 8.43 20.50
CA TYR A 115 -16.99 7.53 20.51
C TYR A 115 -18.17 8.08 19.73
N SER A 116 -18.01 9.17 18.97
CA SER A 116 -19.09 9.80 18.22
C SER A 116 -18.53 10.52 17.00
N ILE A 117 -18.91 10.12 15.78
CA ILE A 117 -18.44 10.77 14.56
C ILE A 117 -19.24 12.07 14.30
N ASP A 118 -18.55 13.22 14.24
CA ASP A 118 -19.02 14.43 13.56
C ASP A 118 -18.54 14.40 12.10
N TRP A 119 -19.47 14.05 11.21
CA TRP A 119 -19.21 13.94 9.78
C TRP A 119 -18.71 15.24 9.12
N ASN A 120 -18.89 16.41 9.75
CA ASN A 120 -18.32 17.65 9.23
C ASN A 120 -16.80 17.74 9.41
N GLY A 121 -16.21 16.91 10.26
CA GLY A 121 -14.77 16.80 10.47
C GLY A 121 -14.06 15.86 9.47
N PHE A 122 -14.80 15.16 8.61
CA PHE A 122 -14.23 14.20 7.67
C PHE A 122 -14.42 14.62 6.20
N ASN A 123 -13.32 14.63 5.45
CA ASN A 123 -13.24 14.99 4.05
C ASN A 123 -12.58 13.84 3.26
N PHE A 124 -13.40 12.91 2.77
CA PHE A 124 -12.94 11.72 2.05
C PHE A 124 -12.79 11.93 0.53
N THR A 125 -12.78 13.18 0.04
CA THR A 125 -12.78 13.44 -1.41
C THR A 125 -11.58 12.88 -2.15
N GLU A 126 -10.40 12.80 -1.50
CA GLU A 126 -9.24 12.11 -2.08
C GLU A 126 -9.47 10.59 -2.21
N LEU A 127 -9.97 9.97 -1.13
CA LEU A 127 -10.31 8.55 -1.10
C LEU A 127 -11.37 8.24 -2.17
N ASP A 128 -12.38 9.09 -2.30
CA ASP A 128 -13.46 9.00 -3.27
C ASP A 128 -12.96 9.04 -4.70
N HIS A 129 -12.08 9.99 -4.98
CA HIS A 129 -11.45 10.13 -6.29
C HIS A 129 -10.74 8.83 -6.69
N ASP A 130 -9.94 8.25 -5.80
CA ASP A 130 -9.21 7.02 -6.08
C ASP A 130 -10.14 5.80 -6.17
N ILE A 131 -11.20 5.74 -5.37
CA ILE A 131 -12.20 4.67 -5.47
C ILE A 131 -12.88 4.72 -6.84
N GLU A 132 -13.35 5.88 -7.26
CA GLU A 132 -14.13 6.06 -8.49
C GLU A 132 -13.30 5.83 -9.75
N HIS A 133 -12.05 6.30 -9.76
CA HIS A 133 -11.22 6.28 -10.96
C HIS A 133 -10.33 5.04 -11.05
N LEU A 134 -10.04 4.38 -9.93
CA LEU A 134 -9.13 3.22 -9.89
C LEU A 134 -9.80 1.97 -9.35
N VAL A 135 -10.34 2.02 -8.12
CA VAL A 135 -10.80 0.81 -7.43
C VAL A 135 -12.00 0.18 -8.12
N LEU A 136 -13.04 0.96 -8.42
CA LEU A 136 -14.27 0.44 -9.02
C LEU A 136 -14.03 -0.13 -10.43
N PRO A 137 -13.34 0.56 -11.35
CA PRO A 137 -13.00 -0.03 -12.66
C PRO A 137 -12.14 -1.29 -12.55
N PHE A 138 -11.16 -1.30 -11.65
CA PHE A 138 -10.29 -2.46 -11.44
C PHE A 138 -11.07 -3.65 -10.89
N LYS A 139 -11.86 -3.43 -9.83
CA LYS A 139 -12.75 -4.44 -9.23
C LYS A 139 -13.69 -5.02 -10.28
N GLN A 140 -14.36 -4.17 -11.06
CA GLN A 140 -15.28 -4.61 -12.11
C GLN A 140 -14.61 -5.54 -13.12
N ARG A 141 -13.38 -5.23 -13.56
CA ARG A 141 -12.63 -6.04 -14.53
C ARG A 141 -12.16 -7.37 -13.94
N VAL A 142 -11.69 -7.38 -12.69
CA VAL A 142 -11.34 -8.62 -11.96
C VAL A 142 -12.57 -9.53 -11.83
N GLU A 143 -13.70 -8.98 -11.37
CA GLU A 143 -14.92 -9.76 -11.15
C GLU A 143 -15.59 -10.23 -12.45
N ALA A 144 -15.43 -9.49 -13.55
CA ALA A 144 -15.87 -9.92 -14.88
C ALA A 144 -15.17 -11.20 -15.37
N ARG A 145 -14.01 -11.54 -14.80
CA ARG A 145 -13.30 -12.82 -15.04
C ARG A 145 -13.70 -13.94 -14.09
N GLY A 146 -14.59 -13.67 -13.15
CA GLY A 146 -14.99 -14.62 -12.10
C GLY A 146 -13.96 -14.77 -10.99
N GLU A 147 -13.01 -13.83 -10.86
CA GLU A 147 -12.01 -13.82 -9.79
C GLU A 147 -12.42 -12.89 -8.65
N PRO A 148 -12.05 -13.23 -7.40
CA PRO A 148 -12.30 -12.35 -6.26
C PRO A 148 -11.35 -11.15 -6.28
N PHE A 149 -11.88 -9.96 -6.11
CA PHE A 149 -11.09 -8.75 -5.88
C PHE A 149 -10.80 -8.58 -4.38
N HIS A 150 -9.53 -8.29 -4.03
CA HIS A 150 -9.11 -7.98 -2.65
C HIS A 150 -8.74 -6.50 -2.52
N LEU A 151 -9.36 -5.79 -1.57
CA LEU A 151 -9.04 -4.40 -1.24
C LEU A 151 -8.33 -4.28 0.11
N ASN A 152 -7.04 -3.94 0.09
CA ASN A 152 -6.32 -3.49 1.28
C ASN A 152 -6.41 -1.97 1.38
N VAL A 153 -6.96 -1.41 2.45
CA VAL A 153 -6.88 0.03 2.72
C VAL A 153 -5.72 0.30 3.66
N CYS A 154 -4.81 1.17 3.27
CA CYS A 154 -3.67 1.58 4.07
C CYS A 154 -3.81 3.02 4.56
N TYR A 155 -3.73 3.17 5.88
CA TYR A 155 -3.62 4.46 6.51
C TYR A 155 -2.20 5.04 6.35
N VAL A 156 -2.13 6.32 5.94
CA VAL A 156 -0.85 7.01 5.68
C VAL A 156 -0.76 8.30 6.47
N ALA A 157 0.28 8.43 7.29
CA ALA A 157 0.55 9.59 8.13
C ALA A 157 2.05 9.85 8.28
N PHE A 158 2.66 10.55 7.31
CA PHE A 158 4.05 10.97 7.43
C PHE A 158 4.14 12.25 8.28
N THR A 159 4.11 12.10 9.60
CA THR A 159 4.06 13.20 10.57
C THR A 159 5.22 14.20 10.41
N GLY A 160 6.41 13.73 10.02
CA GLY A 160 7.55 14.59 9.69
C GLY A 160 7.34 15.52 8.47
N GLN A 161 6.27 15.32 7.69
CA GLN A 161 5.88 16.20 6.58
C GLN A 161 4.80 17.22 6.96
N ILE A 162 4.28 17.19 8.19
CA ILE A 162 3.35 18.19 8.71
C ILE A 162 4.12 19.50 8.90
N ALA A 163 3.82 20.51 8.09
CA ALA A 163 4.47 21.81 8.20
C ALA A 163 3.79 22.74 9.21
N GLY A 164 2.53 22.45 9.55
CA GLY A 164 1.74 23.13 10.58
C GLY A 164 0.46 22.34 10.89
N GLY A 165 -0.07 22.52 12.09
CA GLY A 165 -1.20 21.75 12.62
C GLY A 165 -0.77 20.64 13.58
N GLU A 166 -1.74 19.82 13.99
CA GLU A 166 -1.57 18.78 15.01
C GLU A 166 -1.77 17.38 14.41
N TYR A 167 -1.41 16.37 15.19
CA TYR A 167 -1.57 14.96 14.83
C TYR A 167 -2.20 14.18 15.98
N HIS A 168 -3.50 13.87 15.86
CA HIS A 168 -4.31 13.29 16.93
C HIS A 168 -4.35 11.75 16.91
N HIS A 169 -4.06 11.12 15.77
CA HIS A 169 -4.20 9.66 15.63
C HIS A 169 -3.06 8.87 16.30
N SER A 170 -2.17 9.55 17.05
CA SER A 170 -1.32 8.88 18.04
C SER A 170 -2.13 8.39 19.25
N GLU A 171 -3.36 8.87 19.44
CA GLU A 171 -4.32 8.31 20.39
C GLU A 171 -5.14 7.19 19.73
N ALA A 172 -5.08 5.98 20.30
CA ALA A 172 -5.66 4.79 19.66
C ALA A 172 -7.18 4.84 19.51
N ALA A 173 -7.87 5.56 20.38
CA ALA A 173 -9.33 5.74 20.31
C ALA A 173 -9.73 6.66 19.16
N GLU A 174 -9.03 7.79 18.99
CA GLU A 174 -9.22 8.73 17.86
C GLU A 174 -8.91 8.03 16.53
N TYR A 175 -7.79 7.32 16.46
CA TYR A 175 -7.46 6.52 15.28
C TYR A 175 -8.57 5.50 14.95
N ALA A 176 -9.16 4.84 15.94
CA ALA A 176 -10.23 3.87 15.71
C ALA A 176 -11.53 4.53 15.23
N GLU A 177 -11.81 5.77 15.62
CA GLU A 177 -12.89 6.56 15.04
C GLU A 177 -12.64 6.84 13.57
N PHE A 178 -11.45 7.32 13.20
CA PHE A 178 -11.08 7.53 11.80
C PHE A 178 -11.29 6.27 10.96
N VAL A 179 -10.82 5.12 11.44
CA VAL A 179 -10.99 3.83 10.76
C VAL A 179 -12.48 3.50 10.58
N LEU A 180 -13.30 3.71 11.61
CA LEU A 180 -14.75 3.50 11.57
C LEU A 180 -15.42 4.43 10.56
N ALA A 181 -15.11 5.73 10.60
CA ALA A 181 -15.63 6.73 9.67
C ALA A 181 -15.32 6.36 8.22
N ALA A 182 -14.07 5.96 7.92
CA ALA A 182 -13.68 5.50 6.59
C ALA A 182 -14.45 4.24 6.14
N HIS A 183 -14.63 3.25 7.02
CA HIS A 183 -15.40 2.04 6.71
C HIS A 183 -16.87 2.36 6.41
N ILE A 184 -17.51 3.17 7.27
CA ILE A 184 -18.90 3.59 7.08
C ILE A 184 -19.05 4.33 5.75
N HIS A 185 -18.17 5.29 5.48
CA HIS A 185 -18.19 6.08 4.24
C HIS A 185 -18.07 5.19 3.00
N MET A 186 -17.07 4.31 2.96
CA MET A 186 -16.86 3.38 1.85
C MET A 186 -18.05 2.43 1.65
N GLN A 187 -18.62 1.89 2.73
CA GLN A 187 -19.76 0.98 2.66
C GLN A 187 -21.01 1.72 2.18
N GLN A 188 -21.33 2.89 2.75
CA GLN A 188 -22.55 3.61 2.43
C GLN A 188 -22.53 4.21 1.02
N LYS A 189 -21.39 4.76 0.60
CA LYS A 189 -21.28 5.43 -0.71
C LYS A 189 -21.04 4.46 -1.86
N TYR A 190 -20.24 3.41 -1.65
CA TYR A 190 -19.79 2.53 -2.74
C TYR A 190 -20.15 1.06 -2.56
N GLY A 191 -20.73 0.66 -1.42
CA GLY A 191 -20.92 -0.74 -1.09
C GLY A 191 -19.60 -1.50 -0.90
N LEU A 192 -18.50 -0.78 -0.60
CA LEU A 192 -17.18 -1.36 -0.41
C LEU A 192 -16.88 -1.55 1.08
N ILE A 193 -16.43 -2.75 1.44
CA ILE A 193 -15.86 -3.04 2.74
C ILE A 193 -14.41 -3.45 2.50
N PRO A 194 -13.41 -2.84 3.15
CA PRO A 194 -12.02 -3.28 3.04
C PRO A 194 -11.87 -4.76 3.41
N ASP A 195 -11.15 -5.51 2.59
CA ASP A 195 -10.77 -6.89 2.90
C ASP A 195 -9.72 -6.95 4.00
N THR A 196 -8.82 -5.97 4.00
CA THR A 196 -7.81 -5.76 5.04
C THR A 196 -7.61 -4.26 5.29
N TRP A 197 -7.23 -3.93 6.52
CA TRP A 197 -6.80 -2.59 6.91
C TRP A 197 -5.34 -2.60 7.37
N GLU A 198 -4.49 -1.86 6.69
CA GLU A 198 -3.08 -1.69 7.02
C GLU A 198 -2.91 -0.48 7.93
N ILE A 199 -2.43 -0.73 9.15
CA ILE A 199 -2.56 0.21 10.28
C ILE A 199 -1.80 1.51 10.06
N ILE A 200 -0.62 1.44 9.42
CA ILE A 200 0.21 2.61 9.12
C ILE A 200 1.28 2.21 8.09
N LEU A 201 1.44 3.02 7.03
CA LEU A 201 2.55 2.92 6.08
C LEU A 201 3.86 3.42 6.71
N GLU A 202 4.92 2.63 6.60
CA GLU A 202 6.30 2.95 6.98
C GLU A 202 6.40 3.57 8.39
N PRO A 203 5.92 2.87 9.43
CA PRO A 203 5.97 3.39 10.79
C PRO A 203 7.39 3.70 11.26
N ASP A 204 8.41 3.05 10.66
CA ASP A 204 9.83 3.25 10.92
C ASP A 204 10.39 4.58 10.38
N ASN A 205 9.57 5.37 9.67
CA ASN A 205 9.86 6.77 9.31
C ASN A 205 9.24 7.79 10.30
N SER A 206 8.56 7.34 11.35
CA SER A 206 7.90 8.18 12.35
C SER A 206 8.22 7.71 13.77
N HIS A 207 8.08 8.58 14.77
CA HIS A 207 8.35 8.22 16.16
C HIS A 207 7.08 7.92 16.95
N GLU A 208 5.94 8.37 16.44
CA GLU A 208 4.59 8.19 16.99
C GLU A 208 4.15 6.73 16.87
N TRP A 209 4.55 6.02 15.81
CA TRP A 209 4.11 4.66 15.51
C TRP A 209 5.16 3.61 15.91
N THR A 210 5.09 3.19 17.16
CA THR A 210 5.82 2.01 17.69
C THR A 210 5.00 0.73 17.54
N GLY A 211 5.61 -0.45 17.75
CA GLY A 211 4.84 -1.71 17.74
C GLY A 211 3.73 -1.73 18.78
N LYS A 212 3.99 -1.20 19.98
CA LYS A 212 2.96 -1.03 21.02
C LYS A 212 1.81 -0.12 20.56
N GLN A 213 2.13 0.99 19.90
CA GLN A 213 1.10 1.91 19.40
C GLN A 213 0.24 1.26 18.32
N ILE A 214 0.86 0.52 17.40
CA ILE A 214 0.15 -0.26 16.37
C ILE A 214 -0.76 -1.32 17.02
N GLY A 215 -0.28 -2.02 18.05
CA GLY A 215 -1.06 -3.03 18.77
C GLY A 215 -2.30 -2.42 19.44
N ASN A 216 -2.15 -1.28 20.12
CA ASN A 216 -3.27 -0.54 20.69
C ASN A 216 -4.27 -0.09 19.61
N ALA A 217 -3.77 0.46 18.50
CA ALA A 217 -4.60 0.88 17.37
C ALA A 217 -5.40 -0.30 16.78
N ILE A 218 -4.79 -1.47 16.63
CA ILE A 218 -5.47 -2.70 16.20
C ILE A 218 -6.62 -3.05 17.14
N VAL A 219 -6.37 -3.10 18.46
CA VAL A 219 -7.41 -3.48 19.43
C VAL A 219 -8.59 -2.51 19.42
N HIS A 220 -8.31 -1.20 19.40
CA HIS A 220 -9.37 -0.18 19.39
C HIS A 220 -10.17 -0.21 18.08
N ALA A 221 -9.49 -0.28 16.93
CA ALA A 221 -10.16 -0.39 15.63
C ALA A 221 -10.96 -1.70 15.53
N ALA A 222 -10.40 -2.83 15.99
CA ALA A 222 -11.08 -4.12 16.00
C ALA A 222 -12.40 -4.06 16.76
N ASN A 223 -12.37 -3.55 18.00
CA ASN A 223 -13.55 -3.43 18.85
C ASN A 223 -14.62 -2.53 18.20
N ARG A 224 -14.22 -1.43 17.56
CA ARG A 224 -15.17 -0.53 16.88
C ARG A 224 -15.79 -1.16 15.64
N LEU A 225 -15.00 -1.83 14.82
CA LEU A 225 -15.50 -2.48 13.61
C LEU A 225 -16.38 -3.69 13.94
N ASP A 226 -16.00 -4.50 14.95
CA ASP A 226 -16.80 -5.63 15.44
C ASP A 226 -18.15 -5.16 16.01
N ALA A 227 -18.16 -4.09 16.80
CA ALA A 227 -19.39 -3.48 17.30
C ALA A 227 -20.32 -2.95 16.19
N ASN A 228 -19.80 -2.74 14.97
CA ASN A 228 -20.55 -2.35 13.79
C ASN A 228 -20.81 -3.52 12.80
N GLY A 229 -20.56 -4.76 13.23
CA GLY A 229 -20.89 -5.98 12.49
C GLY A 229 -19.88 -6.40 11.43
N TRP A 230 -18.67 -5.84 11.44
CA TRP A 230 -17.57 -6.26 10.56
C TRP A 230 -16.55 -7.12 11.29
N ILE A 231 -15.92 -8.04 10.57
CA ILE A 231 -14.80 -8.84 11.08
C ILE A 231 -13.52 -8.34 10.41
N PRO A 232 -12.80 -7.40 11.01
CA PRO A 232 -11.64 -6.79 10.36
C PRO A 232 -10.45 -7.74 10.32
N ARG A 233 -9.62 -7.57 9.28
CA ARG A 233 -8.30 -8.20 9.17
C ARG A 233 -7.27 -7.09 9.03
N PHE A 234 -6.19 -7.16 9.81
CA PHE A 234 -5.19 -6.10 9.83
C PHE A 234 -3.88 -6.53 9.17
N VAL A 235 -3.18 -5.56 8.57
CA VAL A 235 -1.81 -5.71 8.07
C VAL A 235 -0.90 -4.82 8.92
N ALA A 236 0.11 -5.42 9.56
CA ALA A 236 1.12 -4.73 10.33
C ALA A 236 2.36 -5.64 10.58
N PRO A 237 3.55 -5.05 10.78
CA PRO A 237 3.91 -3.66 10.47
C PRO A 237 4.14 -3.49 8.96
N SER A 238 4.05 -2.25 8.45
CA SER A 238 4.34 -1.94 7.04
C SER A 238 5.65 -1.15 6.90
N THR A 239 6.73 -1.69 7.45
CA THR A 239 8.04 -1.00 7.51
C THR A 239 8.68 -0.81 6.14
N THR A 240 9.51 0.24 5.98
CA THR A 240 10.31 0.49 4.77
C THR A 240 11.25 -0.66 4.40
N SER A 241 11.70 -1.42 5.41
CA SER A 241 12.59 -2.56 5.28
C SER A 241 12.14 -3.70 6.16
N MET A 242 12.12 -4.92 5.61
CA MET A 242 11.81 -6.15 6.36
C MET A 242 12.72 -6.35 7.58
N SER A 243 13.96 -5.85 7.54
CA SER A 243 14.89 -5.93 8.69
C SER A 243 14.38 -5.22 9.94
N ASN A 244 13.49 -4.23 9.77
CA ASN A 244 12.98 -3.40 10.86
C ASN A 244 11.73 -4.02 11.51
N ALA A 245 11.09 -5.00 10.86
CA ALA A 245 9.81 -5.55 11.30
C ALA A 245 9.87 -6.30 12.65
N ASN A 246 11.01 -6.94 12.96
CA ASN A 246 11.13 -7.79 14.15
C ASN A 246 10.82 -7.03 15.45
N SER A 247 11.36 -5.82 15.62
CA SER A 247 11.12 -5.03 16.85
C SER A 247 9.67 -4.58 17.01
N TYR A 248 8.92 -4.48 15.90
CA TYR A 248 7.48 -4.19 15.95
C TYR A 248 6.71 -5.41 16.39
N PHE A 249 6.99 -6.59 15.83
CA PHE A 249 6.35 -7.84 16.23
C PHE A 249 6.57 -8.16 17.71
N ASP A 250 7.75 -7.88 18.26
CA ASP A 250 8.05 -8.11 19.68
C ASP A 250 7.23 -7.22 20.63
N GLN A 251 6.66 -6.12 20.14
CA GLN A 251 5.91 -5.13 20.93
C GLN A 251 4.39 -5.16 20.69
N LEU A 252 3.95 -5.84 19.63
CA LEU A 252 2.53 -6.03 19.28
C LEU A 252 1.84 -6.99 20.27
#